data_AF-A0A930ZB92-F1
#
_entry.id   AF-A0A930ZB92-F1
#
_cell.length_a   1.000
_cell.length_b   1.000
_cell.length_c   1.000
_cell.angle_alpha   90.00
_cell.angle_beta   90.00
_cell.angle_gamma   90.00
#
_symmetry.space_group_name_H-M   'P 1'
#
loop_
_entity.id
_entity.type
_entity.pdbx_description
1 polymer ?
#
loop_
_entity_poly.entity_id
_entity_poly.type
_entity_poly.pdbx_seq_one_letter_code
_entity_poly.pdbx_strand_id
1 'polypeptide(L)'
;MVASYQPGGTTIAKNNPFFQNLGTNGRTCFTCHQPQTGWAISAQSAQSRFDQTGSADPLFRLVDGATCPSDDVSSPTAQRKAYLLLLEKGLFRIGLAMPANTQFEVTAVDDPYNCTTNPITGLISPTAGIVSVYRRPLPSTNLNFLSTIMWDGREPTLAHQALDATLTHAQGNNPGPTTAQQNQIVAFESGVYTAQIFDNDAHKLLAPPSSVTVTKPIPESSPLQCADTTIEQTGGPHALAQLAQDFFIGINDPLGQNPCATPFTSNIFDLYEGWSNLARNDPETAHRKSIERGEELFNTRPIVITGVAGLNDVLHETQITGTCGTCHDAPNVGDHSVKAPLNIGVTDANPGPIGLDISGLPVFTLTCTSGPLAGQIFHTTDPGRALISGNCADIGKTKGPILRGLAARAPYFHNGSAATLMGALNFYNDRFNIGFTDQEKQDLVNFLEAL
;
A
#
# COMPACT_ATOMS: atom_id res chain seq x y z
N MET A 1 16.42 -7.11 -6.59
CA MET A 1 16.84 -5.69 -6.77
C MET A 1 15.74 -4.94 -7.49
N VAL A 2 15.39 -3.77 -6.98
CA VAL A 2 14.44 -2.84 -7.57
C VAL A 2 15.18 -1.77 -8.38
N ALA A 3 14.57 -1.27 -9.45
CA ALA A 3 15.08 -0.12 -10.19
C ALA A 3 13.98 0.89 -10.48
N SER A 4 14.40 2.11 -10.82
CA SER A 4 13.50 3.19 -11.19
C SER A 4 13.80 3.70 -12.58
N TYR A 5 12.74 4.08 -13.29
CA TYR A 5 12.80 4.64 -14.62
C TYR A 5 12.02 5.95 -14.68
N GLN A 6 12.64 6.98 -15.27
CA GLN A 6 12.06 8.29 -15.49
C GLN A 6 12.10 8.60 -16.99
N PRO A 7 10.99 8.44 -17.74
CA PRO A 7 10.95 8.70 -19.18
C PRO A 7 11.38 10.13 -19.54
N GLY A 8 11.05 11.10 -18.66
CA GLY A 8 11.42 12.50 -18.82
C GLY A 8 12.91 12.82 -18.58
N GLY A 9 13.73 11.81 -18.30
CA GLY A 9 15.15 11.97 -17.98
C GLY A 9 15.42 12.22 -16.50
N THR A 10 16.68 12.51 -16.18
CA THR A 10 17.16 12.64 -14.79
C THR A 10 16.64 13.90 -14.11
N THR A 11 16.12 13.77 -12.90
CA THR A 11 15.79 14.90 -12.03
C THR A 11 17.02 15.39 -11.25
N ILE A 12 17.37 16.68 -11.36
CA ILE A 12 18.42 17.28 -10.53
C ILE A 12 17.86 17.57 -9.13
N ALA A 13 18.20 16.72 -8.17
CA ALA A 13 17.63 16.74 -6.81
C ALA A 13 17.66 18.12 -6.14
N LYS A 14 18.78 18.86 -6.24
CA LYS A 14 18.93 20.21 -5.65
C LYS A 14 17.83 21.19 -6.09
N ASN A 15 17.28 21.02 -7.29
CA ASN A 15 16.33 21.94 -7.89
C ASN A 15 14.87 21.47 -7.77
N ASN A 16 14.61 20.30 -7.18
CA ASN A 16 13.26 19.76 -7.07
C ASN A 16 12.81 19.71 -5.58
N PRO A 17 11.65 20.31 -5.25
CA PRO A 17 11.10 20.38 -3.89
C PRO A 17 10.91 19.03 -3.20
N PHE A 18 10.75 17.93 -3.94
CA PHE A 18 10.66 16.57 -3.36
C PHE A 18 11.89 16.23 -2.49
N PHE A 19 13.07 16.72 -2.89
CA PHE A 19 14.33 16.45 -2.19
C PHE A 19 14.76 17.58 -1.24
N GLN A 20 13.99 18.68 -1.19
CA GLN A 20 14.32 19.84 -0.37
C GLN A 20 13.67 19.72 1.01
N ASN A 21 14.33 20.31 2.02
CA ASN A 21 13.70 20.50 3.32
C ASN A 21 12.75 21.69 3.23
N LEU A 22 11.46 21.39 3.08
CA LEU A 22 10.37 22.36 3.09
C LEU A 22 9.74 22.50 4.49
N GLY A 23 10.28 21.74 5.46
CA GLY A 23 9.83 21.69 6.84
C GLY A 23 10.77 22.40 7.81
N THR A 24 10.59 22.11 9.09
CA THR A 24 11.42 22.67 10.18
C THR A 24 12.24 21.60 10.90
N ASN A 25 11.96 20.31 10.68
CA ASN A 25 12.58 19.21 11.42
C ASN A 25 13.69 18.47 10.64
N GLY A 26 14.06 18.98 9.46
CA GLY A 26 15.12 18.41 8.61
C GLY A 26 14.66 17.29 7.68
N ARG A 27 13.39 16.86 7.77
CA ARG A 27 12.85 15.82 6.91
C ARG A 27 12.55 16.36 5.50
N THR A 28 12.78 15.51 4.51
CA THR A 28 12.36 15.71 3.11
C THR A 28 11.52 14.51 2.68
N CYS A 29 10.81 14.58 1.54
CA CYS A 29 10.09 13.40 1.03
C CYS A 29 11.07 12.22 0.83
N PHE A 30 12.27 12.51 0.35
CA PHE A 30 13.34 11.53 0.16
C PHE A 30 13.85 10.87 1.46
N THR A 31 13.56 11.43 2.64
CA THR A 31 13.88 10.77 3.91
C THR A 31 13.08 9.48 4.08
N CYS A 32 11.85 9.43 3.57
CA CYS A 32 10.93 8.29 3.70
C CYS A 32 10.73 7.52 2.38
N HIS A 33 11.06 8.13 1.24
CA HIS A 33 10.84 7.57 -0.08
C HIS A 33 12.16 7.32 -0.80
N GLN A 34 12.89 6.29 -0.37
CA GLN A 34 14.22 5.98 -0.92
C GLN A 34 14.16 4.91 -2.02
N PRO A 35 14.94 5.02 -3.12
CA PRO A 35 14.88 4.09 -4.25
C PRO A 35 15.17 2.63 -3.86
N GLN A 36 16.13 2.41 -2.97
CA GLN A 36 16.54 1.06 -2.54
C GLN A 36 15.44 0.27 -1.83
N THR A 37 14.43 0.96 -1.30
CA THR A 37 13.25 0.39 -0.63
C THR A 37 11.99 0.56 -1.46
N GLY A 38 12.13 0.73 -2.78
CA GLY A 38 11.00 0.89 -3.69
C GLY A 38 10.22 2.19 -3.46
N TRP A 39 10.91 3.27 -3.07
CA TRP A 39 10.33 4.57 -2.74
C TRP A 39 9.35 4.55 -1.56
N ALA A 40 9.55 3.62 -0.64
CA ALA A 40 8.89 3.54 0.67
C ALA A 40 9.94 3.34 1.78
N ILE A 41 9.55 2.85 2.96
CA ILE A 41 10.45 2.44 4.05
C ILE A 41 10.37 0.93 4.29
N SER A 42 11.51 0.27 4.47
CA SER A 42 11.57 -1.07 5.08
C SER A 42 12.01 -0.99 6.55
N ALA A 43 11.56 -1.93 7.38
CA ALA A 43 12.01 -1.99 8.79
C ALA A 43 13.53 -2.14 8.89
N GLN A 44 14.12 -2.98 8.02
CA GLN A 44 15.57 -3.14 7.93
C GLN A 44 16.31 -1.83 7.61
N SER A 45 15.77 -1.00 6.70
CA SER A 45 16.38 0.29 6.37
C SER A 45 16.32 1.27 7.54
N ALA A 46 15.22 1.27 8.30
CA ALA A 46 15.09 2.07 9.51
C ALA A 46 16.10 1.62 10.57
N GLN A 47 16.22 0.31 10.81
CA GLN A 47 17.20 -0.26 11.76
C GLN A 47 18.63 0.16 11.40
N SER A 48 19.03 -0.02 10.13
CA SER A 48 20.36 0.34 9.66
C SER A 48 20.69 1.82 9.88
N ARG A 49 19.73 2.72 9.61
CA ARG A 49 19.90 4.17 9.84
C ARG A 49 20.01 4.52 11.32
N PHE A 50 19.20 3.87 12.16
CA PHE A 50 19.24 4.05 13.60
C PHE A 50 20.55 3.54 14.21
N ASP A 51 21.04 2.38 13.78
CA ASP A 51 22.28 1.81 14.27
C ASP A 51 23.50 2.67 13.88
N GLN A 52 23.43 3.37 12.74
CA GLN A 52 24.48 4.28 12.27
C GLN A 52 24.46 5.65 12.95
N THR A 53 23.27 6.18 13.26
CA THR A 53 23.13 7.61 13.63
C THR A 53 22.33 7.85 14.92
N GLY A 54 21.84 6.80 15.58
CA GLY A 54 20.81 6.91 16.61
C GLY A 54 19.57 7.62 16.07
N SER A 55 19.00 8.52 16.87
CA SER A 55 17.88 9.36 16.43
C SER A 55 18.29 10.65 15.70
N ALA A 56 19.56 10.81 15.31
CA ALA A 56 20.01 12.04 14.64
C ALA A 56 19.46 12.16 13.21
N ASP A 57 19.28 11.04 12.52
CA ASP A 57 18.67 11.00 11.19
C ASP A 57 17.23 11.58 11.23
N PRO A 58 16.84 12.46 10.27
CA PRO A 58 15.49 13.02 10.16
C PRO A 58 14.31 12.03 10.05
N LEU A 59 14.58 10.74 9.85
CA LEU A 59 13.56 9.70 9.97
C LEU A 59 12.99 9.65 11.40
N PHE A 60 13.84 9.81 12.41
CA PHE A 60 13.50 9.65 13.82
C PHE A 60 13.08 11.00 14.42
N ARG A 61 11.80 11.32 14.28
CA ARG A 61 11.19 12.53 14.86
C ARG A 61 10.00 12.16 15.72
N LEU A 62 9.85 12.87 16.84
CA LEU A 62 8.76 12.64 17.80
C LEU A 62 7.37 12.79 17.18
N VAL A 63 7.20 13.71 16.21
CA VAL A 63 5.89 14.00 15.61
C VAL A 63 5.16 12.76 15.08
N ASP A 64 5.89 11.82 14.48
CA ASP A 64 5.29 10.64 13.82
C ASP A 64 6.20 9.41 13.70
N GLY A 65 7.52 9.55 13.76
CA GLY A 65 8.44 8.42 13.73
C GLY A 65 8.46 7.70 15.08
N ALA A 66 8.21 8.44 16.15
CA ALA A 66 8.02 7.88 17.49
C ALA A 66 6.63 7.29 17.67
N THR A 67 6.50 6.38 18.63
CA THR A 67 5.24 5.76 19.01
C THR A 67 4.26 6.78 19.57
N CYS A 68 4.74 7.80 20.27
CA CYS A 68 3.98 8.96 20.71
C CYS A 68 4.82 10.25 20.61
N PRO A 69 4.24 11.41 20.27
CA PRO A 69 4.94 12.69 20.31
C PRO A 69 5.46 13.09 21.69
N SER A 70 4.97 12.47 22.77
CA SER A 70 5.43 12.68 24.14
C SER A 70 6.50 11.68 24.59
N ASP A 71 6.99 10.81 23.70
CA ASP A 71 7.97 9.80 24.09
C ASP A 71 9.31 10.41 24.55
N ASP A 72 9.96 9.70 25.49
CA ASP A 72 11.29 10.06 25.95
C ASP A 72 12.36 9.63 24.94
N VAL A 73 13.22 10.59 24.56
CA VAL A 73 14.36 10.40 23.65
C VAL A 73 15.67 10.88 24.28
N SER A 74 15.71 11.03 25.61
CA SER A 74 16.84 11.57 26.37
C SER A 74 18.05 10.64 26.45
N SER A 75 17.87 9.35 26.17
CA SER A 75 18.94 8.34 26.17
C SER A 75 18.80 7.38 24.99
N PRO A 76 19.88 6.68 24.57
CA PRO A 76 19.80 5.69 23.48
C PRO A 76 18.77 4.59 23.71
N THR A 77 18.61 4.11 24.95
CA THR A 77 17.58 3.12 25.31
C THR A 77 16.17 3.71 25.18
N ALA A 78 15.97 4.93 25.65
CA ALA A 78 14.69 5.63 25.51
C ALA A 78 14.35 5.88 24.03
N GLN A 79 15.33 6.32 23.23
CA GLN A 79 15.18 6.49 21.78
C GLN A 79 14.76 5.18 21.10
N ARG A 80 15.42 4.05 21.38
CA ARG A 80 15.06 2.78 20.76
C ARG A 80 13.63 2.36 21.11
N LYS A 81 13.17 2.64 22.34
CA LYS A 81 11.77 2.41 22.75
C LYS A 81 10.81 3.37 22.03
N ALA A 82 11.14 4.65 21.96
CA ALA A 82 10.32 5.67 21.29
C ALA A 82 10.11 5.33 19.81
N TYR A 83 11.12 4.83 19.11
CA TYR A 83 11.05 4.54 17.67
C TYR A 83 10.74 3.05 17.35
N LEU A 84 10.23 2.28 18.33
CA LEU A 84 10.13 0.82 18.23
C LEU A 84 9.33 0.35 17.01
N LEU A 85 8.13 0.88 16.78
CA LEU A 85 7.29 0.47 15.65
C LEU A 85 7.89 0.85 14.28
N LEU A 86 8.64 1.95 14.21
CA LEU A 86 9.37 2.32 13.01
C LEU A 86 10.53 1.34 12.74
N LEU A 87 11.24 0.93 13.80
CA LEU A 87 12.36 -0.01 13.70
C LEU A 87 11.91 -1.44 13.39
N GLU A 88 10.84 -1.93 14.02
CA GLU A 88 10.43 -3.32 13.90
C GLU A 88 9.44 -3.54 12.74
N LYS A 89 8.55 -2.57 12.50
CA LYS A 89 7.45 -2.72 11.54
C LYS A 89 7.46 -1.68 10.40
N GLY A 90 8.40 -0.72 10.43
CA GLY A 90 8.45 0.35 9.42
C GLY A 90 7.26 1.29 9.48
N LEU A 91 6.65 1.44 10.66
CA LEU A 91 5.41 2.21 10.85
C LEU A 91 5.68 3.63 11.34
N PHE A 92 4.90 4.56 10.80
CA PHE A 92 4.76 5.90 11.32
C PHE A 92 3.43 6.01 12.05
N ARG A 93 3.42 6.76 13.15
CA ARG A 93 2.20 7.20 13.79
C ARG A 93 1.48 8.19 12.87
N ILE A 94 0.22 7.91 12.59
CA ILE A 94 -0.72 8.79 11.90
C ILE A 94 -1.78 9.21 12.92
N GLY A 95 -1.69 10.45 13.38
CA GLY A 95 -2.69 11.05 14.26
C GLY A 95 -3.83 11.65 13.45
N LEU A 96 -5.04 11.09 13.56
CA LEU A 96 -6.22 11.57 12.85
C LEU A 96 -7.27 12.06 13.84
N ALA A 97 -7.90 13.19 13.51
CA ALA A 97 -9.03 13.68 14.29
C ALA A 97 -10.25 12.78 14.09
N MET A 98 -10.99 12.52 15.17
CA MET A 98 -12.30 11.89 15.08
C MET A 98 -13.24 12.74 14.20
N PRO A 99 -13.95 12.14 13.23
CA PRO A 99 -14.94 12.85 12.43
C PRO A 99 -16.06 13.42 13.29
N ALA A 100 -16.47 14.67 13.02
CA ALA A 100 -17.49 15.36 13.80
C ALA A 100 -18.85 14.64 13.82
N ASN A 101 -19.18 13.91 12.75
CA ASN A 101 -20.45 13.17 12.59
C ASN A 101 -20.20 11.66 12.54
N THR A 102 -19.39 11.15 13.47
CA THR A 102 -19.10 9.70 13.56
C THR A 102 -20.33 8.89 13.97
N GLN A 103 -20.51 7.73 13.34
CA GLN A 103 -21.49 6.70 13.67
C GLN A 103 -21.00 5.76 14.78
N PHE A 104 -19.75 5.89 15.21
CA PHE A 104 -19.13 5.06 16.23
C PHE A 104 -18.42 5.89 17.30
N GLU A 105 -18.31 5.30 18.48
CA GLU A 105 -17.54 5.83 19.60
C GLU A 105 -16.37 4.91 19.92
N VAL A 106 -15.23 5.48 20.30
CA VAL A 106 -14.10 4.74 20.87
C VAL A 106 -14.39 4.52 22.35
N THR A 107 -14.85 3.32 22.69
CA THR A 107 -15.31 2.99 24.06
C THR A 107 -14.21 2.41 24.95
N ALA A 108 -13.18 1.81 24.35
CA ALA A 108 -11.97 1.41 25.03
C ALA A 108 -10.78 1.42 24.07
N VAL A 109 -9.58 1.61 24.61
CA VAL A 109 -8.32 1.54 23.88
C VAL A 109 -7.32 0.74 24.73
N ASP A 110 -6.77 -0.33 24.16
CA ASP A 110 -5.56 -0.98 24.66
C ASP A 110 -4.38 -0.49 23.83
N ASP A 111 -3.65 0.51 24.32
CA ASP A 111 -2.55 1.18 23.62
C ASP A 111 -1.28 1.09 24.47
N PRO A 112 -0.28 0.28 24.05
CA PRO A 112 0.98 0.10 24.79
C PRO A 112 1.77 1.39 25.04
N TYR A 113 1.50 2.45 24.29
CA TYR A 113 2.22 3.72 24.33
C TYR A 113 1.40 4.84 24.97
N ASN A 114 0.13 4.58 25.30
CA ASN A 114 -0.83 5.56 25.80
C ASN A 114 -0.93 6.80 24.89
N CYS A 115 -0.69 6.66 23.59
CA CYS A 115 -0.67 7.79 22.67
C CYS A 115 -2.10 8.28 22.37
N THR A 116 -3.04 7.36 22.17
CA THR A 116 -4.45 7.73 21.93
C THR A 116 -5.15 8.14 23.23
N THR A 117 -4.70 7.64 24.38
CA THR A 117 -5.23 8.03 25.70
C THR A 117 -4.49 9.20 26.34
N ASN A 118 -3.49 9.76 25.65
CA ASN A 118 -2.73 10.90 26.14
C ASN A 118 -3.66 12.14 26.27
N PRO A 119 -3.72 12.81 27.43
CA PRO A 119 -4.64 13.93 27.65
C PRO A 119 -4.32 15.19 26.83
N ILE A 120 -3.11 15.28 26.26
CA ILE A 120 -2.64 16.42 25.46
C ILE A 120 -2.77 16.12 23.97
N THR A 121 -2.42 14.90 23.55
CA THR A 121 -2.26 14.55 22.13
C THR A 121 -3.26 13.53 21.60
N GLY A 122 -4.12 12.98 22.45
CA GLY A 122 -5.05 11.90 22.14
C GLY A 122 -6.53 12.30 22.11
N LEU A 123 -7.40 11.35 22.48
CA LEU A 123 -8.84 11.54 22.59
C LEU A 123 -9.20 12.41 23.79
N ILE A 124 -10.17 13.29 23.60
CA ILE A 124 -10.76 14.13 24.67
C ILE A 124 -12.16 13.66 25.07
N SER A 125 -12.80 12.85 24.21
CA SER A 125 -14.03 12.11 24.48
C SER A 125 -14.07 10.86 23.59
N PRO A 126 -15.03 9.94 23.77
CA PRO A 126 -15.21 8.80 22.87
C PRO A 126 -15.44 9.17 21.39
N THR A 127 -15.79 10.42 21.08
CA THR A 127 -16.15 10.90 19.74
C THR A 127 -15.33 12.11 19.26
N ALA A 128 -14.35 12.57 20.06
CA ALA A 128 -13.58 13.77 19.74
C ALA A 128 -12.12 13.66 20.21
N GLY A 129 -11.25 14.39 19.52
CA GLY A 129 -9.79 14.36 19.74
C GLY A 129 -9.08 13.55 18.67
N ILE A 130 -7.85 13.11 18.97
CA ILE A 130 -6.97 12.44 18.02
C ILE A 130 -6.87 10.94 18.33
N VAL A 131 -7.11 10.11 17.32
CA VAL A 131 -6.79 8.68 17.32
C VAL A 131 -5.41 8.50 16.69
N SER A 132 -4.54 7.74 17.35
CA SER A 132 -3.20 7.44 16.84
C SER A 132 -3.16 6.02 16.28
N VAL A 133 -3.10 5.90 14.95
CA VAL A 133 -2.93 4.62 14.24
C VAL A 133 -1.53 4.53 13.65
N TYR A 134 -1.06 3.34 13.29
CA TYR A 134 0.31 3.13 12.85
C TYR A 134 0.34 2.49 11.46
N ARG A 135 0.86 3.25 10.49
CA ARG A 135 0.78 2.88 9.08
C ARG A 135 2.13 3.00 8.40
N ARG A 136 2.38 2.11 7.45
CA ARG A 136 3.54 2.15 6.57
C ARG A 136 3.39 3.27 5.53
N PRO A 137 4.47 3.96 5.15
CA PRO A 137 4.42 4.88 4.02
C PRO A 137 4.20 4.10 2.72
N LEU A 138 3.31 4.59 1.87
CA LEU A 138 3.13 4.05 0.52
C LEU A 138 4.27 4.52 -0.40
N PRO A 139 4.60 3.78 -1.48
CA PRO A 139 5.55 4.24 -2.48
C PRO A 139 5.14 5.59 -3.07
N SER A 140 6.12 6.47 -3.33
CA SER A 140 5.90 7.75 -4.03
C SER A 140 6.16 7.65 -5.54
N THR A 141 5.97 6.47 -6.12
CA THR A 141 6.19 6.15 -7.54
C THR A 141 5.08 5.26 -8.04
N ASN A 142 4.98 5.10 -9.37
CA ASN A 142 3.86 4.40 -10.01
C ASN A 142 2.50 5.08 -9.75
N LEU A 143 2.49 6.37 -9.36
CA LEU A 143 1.26 7.03 -8.86
C LEU A 143 0.18 7.25 -9.92
N ASN A 144 0.54 7.20 -11.21
CA ASN A 144 -0.44 7.26 -12.31
C ASN A 144 -1.42 6.07 -12.32
N PHE A 145 -1.11 4.99 -11.62
CA PHE A 145 -1.98 3.83 -11.51
C PHE A 145 -2.92 3.87 -10.29
N LEU A 146 -2.80 4.88 -9.42
CA LEU A 146 -3.59 4.93 -8.20
C LEU A 146 -5.04 5.33 -8.48
N SER A 147 -5.96 4.52 -7.96
CA SER A 147 -7.36 4.91 -7.82
C SER A 147 -7.63 5.72 -6.54
N THR A 148 -6.81 5.52 -5.50
CA THR A 148 -6.98 6.07 -4.15
C THR A 148 -5.63 6.48 -3.54
N ILE A 149 -5.57 7.65 -2.88
CA ILE A 149 -4.35 8.19 -2.25
C ILE A 149 -4.44 8.00 -0.72
N MET A 150 -3.35 7.49 -0.12
CA MET A 150 -3.28 7.00 1.26
C MET A 150 -4.08 5.71 1.51
N TRP A 151 -3.71 4.97 2.57
CA TRP A 151 -4.37 3.72 2.94
C TRP A 151 -5.88 3.87 3.21
N ASP A 152 -6.31 5.02 3.71
CA ASP A 152 -7.68 5.36 4.07
C ASP A 152 -8.39 6.24 3.03
N GLY A 153 -7.72 6.60 1.94
CA GLY A 153 -8.30 7.42 0.88
C GLY A 153 -8.55 8.88 1.23
N ARG A 154 -7.91 9.40 2.29
CA ARG A 154 -8.20 10.74 2.82
C ARG A 154 -7.77 11.90 1.92
N GLU A 155 -6.81 11.66 1.03
CA GLU A 155 -6.21 12.72 0.23
C GLU A 155 -6.93 12.86 -1.12
N PRO A 156 -7.44 14.07 -1.46
CA PRO A 156 -8.21 14.26 -2.69
C PRO A 156 -7.32 14.33 -3.94
N THR A 157 -6.07 14.77 -3.81
CA THR A 157 -5.10 14.92 -4.91
C THR A 157 -3.67 14.70 -4.40
N LEU A 158 -2.74 14.39 -5.31
CA LEU A 158 -1.32 14.29 -4.96
C LEU A 158 -0.75 15.64 -4.47
N ALA A 159 -1.24 16.76 -5.01
CA ALA A 159 -0.83 18.10 -4.56
C ALA A 159 -1.24 18.36 -3.11
N HIS A 160 -2.47 17.96 -2.74
CA HIS A 160 -2.95 18.05 -1.36
C HIS A 160 -2.16 17.10 -0.45
N GLN A 161 -1.89 15.87 -0.90
CA GLN A 161 -1.08 14.91 -0.14
C GLN A 161 0.34 15.43 0.12
N ALA A 162 0.99 16.05 -0.87
CA ALA A 162 2.32 16.64 -0.71
C ALA A 162 2.32 17.84 0.26
N LEU A 163 1.26 18.66 0.22
CA LEU A 163 1.04 19.76 1.17
C LEU A 163 0.86 19.23 2.59
N ASP A 164 -0.07 18.27 2.79
CA ASP A 164 -0.35 17.66 4.09
C ASP A 164 0.90 17.02 4.68
N ALA A 165 1.61 16.19 3.89
CA ALA A 165 2.85 15.55 4.33
C ALA A 165 3.94 16.56 4.73
N THR A 166 4.03 17.70 4.02
CA THR A 166 5.00 18.74 4.38
C THR A 166 4.63 19.43 5.69
N LEU A 167 3.36 19.78 5.88
CA LEU A 167 2.90 20.47 7.08
C LEU A 167 2.92 19.57 8.32
N THR A 168 2.56 18.29 8.15
CA THR A 168 2.47 17.33 9.25
C THR A 168 3.82 16.66 9.53
N HIS A 169 4.30 15.83 8.61
CA HIS A 169 5.48 14.98 8.81
C HIS A 169 6.79 15.79 8.87
N ALA A 170 6.93 16.83 8.05
CA ALA A 170 8.11 17.70 8.07
C ALA A 170 7.95 18.92 8.99
N GLN A 171 6.77 19.07 9.62
CA GLN A 171 6.42 20.20 10.49
C GLN A 171 6.65 21.55 9.79
N GLY A 172 6.27 21.64 8.52
CA GLY A 172 6.36 22.87 7.74
C GLY A 172 5.48 23.97 8.30
N ASN A 173 5.92 25.22 8.12
CA ASN A 173 5.13 26.39 8.52
C ASN A 173 4.04 26.67 7.48
N ASN A 174 2.88 27.14 7.94
CA ASN A 174 1.84 27.64 7.05
C ASN A 174 2.37 28.79 6.17
N PRO A 175 2.01 28.85 4.88
CA PRO A 175 1.01 28.00 4.20
C PRO A 175 1.55 26.68 3.61
N GLY A 176 2.81 26.30 3.87
CA GLY A 176 3.45 25.13 3.28
C GLY A 176 4.04 25.39 1.88
N PRO A 177 4.31 24.34 1.07
CA PRO A 177 4.84 24.49 -0.29
C PRO A 177 3.89 25.28 -1.18
N THR A 178 4.44 26.17 -2.01
CA THR A 178 3.69 26.90 -3.03
C THR A 178 3.06 25.95 -4.07
N THR A 179 2.03 26.39 -4.79
CA THR A 179 1.44 25.60 -5.89
C THR A 179 2.47 25.17 -6.93
N ALA A 180 3.46 26.02 -7.25
CA ALA A 180 4.54 25.66 -8.16
C ALA A 180 5.41 24.51 -7.61
N GLN A 181 5.71 24.53 -6.30
CA GLN A 181 6.44 23.44 -5.65
C GLN A 181 5.62 22.15 -5.60
N GLN A 182 4.32 22.24 -5.25
CA GLN A 182 3.41 21.10 -5.27
C GLN A 182 3.36 20.47 -6.67
N ASN A 183 3.22 21.29 -7.73
CA ASN A 183 3.22 20.78 -9.11
C ASN A 183 4.54 20.09 -9.48
N GLN A 184 5.69 20.58 -9.00
CA GLN A 184 6.99 19.95 -9.23
C GLN A 184 7.16 18.62 -8.47
N ILE A 185 6.60 18.52 -7.25
CA ILE A 185 6.54 17.28 -6.48
C ILE A 185 5.67 16.28 -7.24
N VAL A 186 4.45 16.65 -7.60
CA VAL A 186 3.50 15.77 -8.30
C VAL A 186 4.06 15.32 -9.65
N ALA A 187 4.68 16.22 -10.42
CA ALA A 187 5.31 15.88 -11.69
C ALA A 187 6.47 14.88 -11.53
N PHE A 188 7.23 14.99 -10.44
CA PHE A 188 8.25 14.00 -10.11
C PHE A 188 7.60 12.65 -9.79
N GLU A 189 6.71 12.60 -8.81
CA GLU A 189 6.10 11.35 -8.32
C GLU A 189 5.30 10.61 -9.40
N SER A 190 4.64 11.36 -10.29
CA SER A 190 3.89 10.84 -11.44
C SER A 190 4.79 10.52 -12.64
N GLY A 191 6.07 10.91 -12.59
CA GLY A 191 7.07 10.71 -13.65
C GLY A 191 8.09 9.61 -13.35
N VAL A 192 8.04 8.99 -12.17
CA VAL A 192 8.93 7.88 -11.77
C VAL A 192 8.17 6.57 -11.70
N TYR A 193 8.72 5.57 -12.37
CA TYR A 193 8.22 4.19 -12.36
C TYR A 193 9.22 3.28 -11.66
N THR A 194 8.74 2.32 -10.88
CA THR A 194 9.58 1.44 -10.07
C THR A 194 9.07 0.01 -10.14
N ALA A 195 9.97 -0.92 -10.42
CA ALA A 195 9.69 -2.35 -10.44
C ALA A 195 10.97 -3.17 -10.27
N GLN A 196 10.80 -4.46 -10.05
CA GLN A 196 11.91 -5.39 -9.90
C GLN A 196 12.57 -5.63 -11.25
N ILE A 197 13.91 -5.64 -11.25
CA ILE A 197 14.69 -5.87 -12.49
C ILE A 197 15.63 -7.07 -12.38
N PHE A 198 15.88 -7.52 -11.15
CA PHE A 198 16.80 -8.61 -10.89
C PHE A 198 16.34 -9.40 -9.67
N ASP A 199 16.28 -10.70 -9.82
CA ASP A 199 16.12 -11.67 -8.74
C ASP A 199 17.45 -12.41 -8.50
N ASN A 200 17.69 -12.87 -7.27
CA ASN A 200 18.96 -13.51 -6.93
C ASN A 200 19.16 -14.85 -7.66
N ASP A 201 18.09 -15.59 -7.92
CA ASP A 201 18.11 -16.93 -8.51
C ASP A 201 17.73 -16.92 -9.99
N ALA A 202 16.73 -16.12 -10.40
CA ALA A 202 16.34 -15.92 -11.81
C ALA A 202 17.20 -14.88 -12.55
N HIS A 203 18.08 -14.16 -11.85
CA HIS A 203 18.90 -13.08 -12.38
C HIS A 203 18.04 -11.98 -13.03
N LYS A 204 18.33 -11.57 -14.26
CA LYS A 204 17.57 -10.51 -14.94
C LYS A 204 16.11 -10.94 -15.12
N LEU A 205 15.19 -10.10 -14.64
CA LEU A 205 13.76 -10.32 -14.74
C LEU A 205 13.22 -9.83 -16.09
N LEU A 206 13.76 -10.44 -17.16
CA LEU A 206 13.41 -10.19 -18.54
C LEU A 206 12.98 -11.52 -19.18
N ALA A 207 11.68 -11.72 -19.33
CA ALA A 207 11.15 -12.76 -20.20
C ALA A 207 11.19 -12.29 -21.67
N PRO A 208 11.12 -13.20 -22.66
CA PRO A 208 10.71 -12.82 -24.00
C PRO A 208 9.49 -11.91 -23.90
N PRO A 209 9.47 -10.75 -24.59
CA PRO A 209 8.44 -9.75 -24.37
C PRO A 209 7.07 -10.36 -24.61
N SER A 210 6.21 -10.29 -23.59
CA SER A 210 4.77 -10.45 -23.74
C SER A 210 4.17 -9.12 -24.17
N SER A 211 2.87 -9.12 -24.44
CA SER A 211 2.17 -7.89 -24.76
C SER A 211 0.78 -7.90 -24.17
N VAL A 212 0.42 -6.79 -23.52
CA VAL A 212 -0.95 -6.56 -23.06
C VAL A 212 -1.68 -5.69 -24.08
N THR A 213 -2.89 -6.07 -24.43
CA THR A 213 -3.81 -5.22 -25.21
C THR A 213 -4.79 -4.55 -24.26
N VAL A 214 -4.79 -3.21 -24.28
CA VAL A 214 -5.72 -2.39 -23.50
C VAL A 214 -6.69 -1.70 -24.45
N THR A 215 -7.98 -1.94 -24.26
CA THR A 215 -9.06 -1.16 -24.89
C THR A 215 -9.36 0.05 -24.02
N LYS A 216 -9.02 1.26 -24.49
CA LYS A 216 -9.16 2.50 -23.71
C LYS A 216 -10.12 3.51 -24.33
N PRO A 217 -10.77 4.37 -23.53
CA PRO A 217 -11.54 5.50 -24.03
C PRO A 217 -10.71 6.42 -24.92
N ILE A 218 -11.27 6.86 -26.05
CA ILE A 218 -10.73 7.96 -26.84
C ILE A 218 -11.14 9.27 -26.14
N PRO A 219 -10.19 10.08 -25.65
CA PRO A 219 -10.50 11.33 -24.96
C PRO A 219 -11.42 12.22 -25.79
N GLU A 220 -12.39 12.85 -25.14
CA GLU A 220 -13.32 13.82 -25.74
C GLU A 220 -14.21 13.29 -26.88
N SER A 221 -14.26 11.97 -27.09
CA SER A 221 -15.17 11.36 -28.07
C SER A 221 -16.64 11.44 -27.61
N SER A 222 -17.53 11.81 -28.53
CA SER A 222 -18.99 11.83 -28.31
C SER A 222 -19.72 11.34 -29.56
N PRO A 223 -20.42 10.18 -29.51
CA PRO A 223 -20.53 9.25 -28.37
C PRO A 223 -19.17 8.67 -27.98
N LEU A 224 -19.07 8.09 -26.76
CA LEU A 224 -17.86 7.43 -26.28
C LEU A 224 -17.36 6.40 -27.30
N GLN A 225 -16.12 6.55 -27.72
CA GLN A 225 -15.39 5.60 -28.57
C GLN A 225 -14.23 5.02 -27.79
N CYS A 226 -13.84 3.78 -28.13
CA CYS A 226 -12.70 3.11 -27.55
C CYS A 226 -11.75 2.60 -28.64
N ALA A 227 -10.46 2.52 -28.31
CA ALA A 227 -9.42 2.03 -29.20
C ALA A 227 -8.48 1.08 -28.45
N ASP A 228 -8.00 0.06 -29.16
CA ASP A 228 -7.00 -0.86 -28.64
C ASP A 228 -5.60 -0.27 -28.76
N THR A 229 -4.79 -0.49 -27.73
CA THR A 229 -3.35 -0.22 -27.73
C THR A 229 -2.65 -1.47 -27.22
N THR A 230 -1.62 -1.93 -27.93
CA THR A 230 -0.82 -3.09 -27.51
C THR A 230 0.55 -2.62 -27.06
N ILE A 231 0.96 -3.08 -25.88
CA ILE A 231 2.14 -2.57 -25.17
C ILE A 231 3.00 -3.77 -24.82
N GLU A 232 4.28 -3.74 -25.18
CA GLU A 232 5.22 -4.77 -24.76
C GLU A 232 5.41 -4.75 -23.24
N GLN A 233 5.40 -5.92 -22.63
CA GLN A 233 5.44 -6.08 -21.18
C GLN A 233 6.68 -6.85 -20.74
N THR A 234 7.26 -6.39 -19.63
CA THR A 234 8.39 -7.02 -18.94
C THR A 234 8.32 -6.68 -17.44
N GLY A 235 9.05 -7.44 -16.61
CA GLY A 235 9.14 -7.20 -15.16
C GLY A 235 9.68 -5.83 -14.76
N GLY A 236 10.45 -5.16 -15.63
CA GLY A 236 11.08 -3.88 -15.31
C GLY A 236 10.17 -2.64 -15.40
N PRO A 237 10.64 -1.48 -14.89
CA PRO A 237 9.84 -0.25 -14.83
C PRO A 237 9.66 0.46 -16.19
N HIS A 238 10.33 0.03 -17.26
CA HIS A 238 10.19 0.62 -18.58
C HIS A 238 8.81 0.33 -19.20
N ALA A 239 8.38 -0.93 -19.19
CA ALA A 239 7.07 -1.34 -19.68
C ALA A 239 5.94 -0.69 -18.88
N LEU A 240 6.10 -0.56 -17.56
CA LEU A 240 5.17 0.18 -16.71
C LEU A 240 5.01 1.64 -17.17
N ALA A 241 6.10 2.32 -17.51
CA ALA A 241 6.01 3.71 -17.94
C ALA A 241 5.24 3.88 -19.26
N GLN A 242 5.32 2.89 -20.15
CA GLN A 242 4.53 2.85 -21.39
C GLN A 242 3.06 2.58 -21.06
N LEU A 243 2.77 1.57 -20.23
CA LEU A 243 1.42 1.23 -19.79
C LEU A 243 0.69 2.38 -19.09
N ALA A 244 1.40 3.23 -18.37
CA ALA A 244 0.80 4.38 -17.69
C ALA A 244 0.11 5.38 -18.63
N GLN A 245 0.48 5.41 -19.92
CA GLN A 245 -0.19 6.26 -20.92
C GLN A 245 -1.58 5.72 -21.34
N ASP A 246 -1.85 4.46 -21.01
CA ASP A 246 -3.06 3.72 -21.39
C ASP A 246 -3.93 3.35 -20.19
N PHE A 247 -3.47 3.62 -18.96
CA PHE A 247 -4.24 3.40 -17.74
C PHE A 247 -5.42 4.37 -17.62
N PHE A 248 -6.53 3.87 -17.09
CA PHE A 248 -7.69 4.65 -16.67
C PHE A 248 -8.41 3.96 -15.51
N ILE A 249 -9.13 4.74 -14.70
CA ILE A 249 -9.92 4.20 -13.59
C ILE A 249 -11.03 3.30 -14.13
N GLY A 250 -11.16 2.10 -13.56
CA GLY A 250 -12.09 1.06 -14.02
C GLY A 250 -11.53 0.11 -15.07
N ILE A 251 -10.26 0.24 -15.47
CA ILE A 251 -9.62 -0.72 -16.36
C ILE A 251 -9.68 -2.14 -15.75
N ASN A 252 -10.23 -3.09 -16.50
CA ASN A 252 -10.39 -4.48 -16.05
C ASN A 252 -11.15 -4.63 -14.71
N ASP A 253 -12.07 -3.73 -14.37
CA ASP A 253 -12.86 -3.84 -13.13
C ASP A 253 -13.86 -5.02 -13.20
N PRO A 254 -13.84 -5.95 -12.23
CA PRO A 254 -14.73 -7.11 -12.22
C PRO A 254 -16.21 -6.77 -11.96
N LEU A 255 -16.50 -5.55 -11.52
CA LEU A 255 -17.86 -5.08 -11.21
C LEU A 255 -18.49 -4.27 -12.35
N GLY A 256 -17.84 -4.23 -13.53
CA GLY A 256 -18.39 -3.64 -14.74
C GLY A 256 -18.23 -2.13 -14.84
N GLN A 257 -17.34 -1.51 -14.04
CA GLN A 257 -17.06 -0.08 -14.14
C GLN A 257 -16.13 0.31 -15.29
N ASN A 258 -15.77 -0.63 -16.16
CA ASN A 258 -14.97 -0.35 -17.35
C ASN A 258 -15.79 0.49 -18.36
N PRO A 259 -15.43 1.76 -18.65
CA PRO A 259 -16.17 2.61 -19.58
C PRO A 259 -16.25 2.06 -21.01
N CYS A 260 -15.31 1.20 -21.43
CA CYS A 260 -15.34 0.56 -22.74
C CYS A 260 -16.17 -0.73 -22.78
N ALA A 261 -16.81 -1.11 -21.67
CA ALA A 261 -17.55 -2.35 -21.52
C ALA A 261 -16.74 -3.63 -21.86
N THR A 262 -15.40 -3.54 -21.82
CA THR A 262 -14.53 -4.70 -21.96
C THR A 262 -14.76 -5.63 -20.77
N PRO A 263 -15.03 -6.94 -21.00
CA PRO A 263 -15.21 -7.90 -19.92
C PRO A 263 -13.96 -8.02 -19.04
N PHE A 264 -14.17 -8.35 -17.77
CA PHE A 264 -13.09 -8.72 -16.86
C PHE A 264 -12.33 -9.94 -17.39
N THR A 265 -11.00 -9.89 -17.28
CA THR A 265 -10.11 -11.03 -17.44
C THR A 265 -9.31 -11.26 -16.17
N SER A 266 -9.17 -12.52 -15.79
CA SER A 266 -8.34 -12.92 -14.65
C SER A 266 -6.84 -12.93 -14.97
N ASN A 267 -6.46 -12.75 -16.25
CA ASN A 267 -5.08 -12.58 -16.67
C ASN A 267 -4.61 -11.17 -16.33
N ILE A 268 -4.25 -10.96 -15.07
CA ILE A 268 -3.79 -9.67 -14.57
C ILE A 268 -2.35 -9.43 -15.00
N PHE A 269 -1.50 -10.45 -14.82
CA PHE A 269 -0.09 -10.38 -15.14
C PHE A 269 0.25 -11.33 -16.28
N ASP A 270 1.01 -10.87 -17.25
CA ASP A 270 1.54 -11.67 -18.35
C ASP A 270 3.06 -11.46 -18.50
N LEU A 271 3.74 -11.02 -17.43
CA LEU A 271 5.13 -10.55 -17.47
C LEU A 271 6.13 -11.66 -17.74
N TYR A 272 5.79 -12.89 -17.36
CA TYR A 272 6.71 -14.03 -17.32
C TYR A 272 6.22 -15.27 -18.06
N GLU A 273 5.06 -15.25 -18.72
CA GLU A 273 4.51 -16.36 -19.53
C GLU A 273 5.55 -17.02 -20.47
N GLY A 274 6.46 -16.20 -21.02
CA GLY A 274 7.55 -16.66 -21.90
C GLY A 274 8.58 -17.60 -21.23
N TRP A 275 8.53 -17.79 -19.90
CA TRP A 275 9.43 -18.69 -19.17
C TRP A 275 8.92 -20.13 -19.01
N SER A 276 7.63 -20.38 -19.27
CA SER A 276 7.01 -21.72 -19.22
C SER A 276 7.79 -22.78 -20.00
N ASN A 277 8.26 -22.43 -21.20
CA ASN A 277 8.85 -23.35 -22.17
C ASN A 277 10.38 -23.29 -22.28
N LEU A 278 11.07 -22.73 -21.28
CA LEU A 278 12.54 -22.67 -21.32
C LEU A 278 13.15 -24.08 -21.39
N ALA A 279 14.01 -24.30 -22.39
CA ALA A 279 14.55 -25.62 -22.72
C ALA A 279 15.72 -26.07 -21.83
N ARG A 280 16.38 -25.15 -21.13
CA ARG A 280 17.54 -25.47 -20.28
C ARG A 280 17.10 -26.15 -18.98
N ASN A 281 17.97 -26.99 -18.44
CA ASN A 281 17.79 -27.67 -17.17
C ASN A 281 18.91 -27.25 -16.20
N ASP A 282 18.78 -26.05 -15.65
CA ASP A 282 19.69 -25.44 -14.69
C ASP A 282 18.90 -24.71 -13.59
N PRO A 283 19.52 -24.38 -12.43
CA PRO A 283 18.81 -23.76 -11.31
C PRO A 283 18.14 -22.42 -11.63
N GLU A 284 18.78 -21.56 -12.43
CA GLU A 284 18.23 -20.28 -12.87
C GLU A 284 16.93 -20.50 -13.67
N THR A 285 16.96 -21.44 -14.62
CA THR A 285 15.81 -21.79 -15.44
C THR A 285 14.69 -22.43 -14.61
N ALA A 286 15.03 -23.25 -13.61
CA ALA A 286 14.05 -23.82 -12.69
C ALA A 286 13.35 -22.73 -11.84
N HIS A 287 14.10 -21.73 -11.38
CA HIS A 287 13.53 -20.60 -10.63
C HIS A 287 12.66 -19.71 -11.52
N ARG A 288 13.08 -19.42 -12.76
CA ARG A 288 12.23 -18.69 -13.73
C ARG A 288 10.90 -19.39 -14.02
N LYS A 289 10.91 -20.71 -14.18
CA LYS A 289 9.67 -21.50 -14.30
C LYS A 289 8.83 -21.47 -13.02
N SER A 290 9.44 -21.31 -11.86
CA SER A 290 8.71 -21.15 -10.59
C SER A 290 8.01 -19.79 -10.52
N ILE A 291 8.67 -18.71 -10.95
CA ILE A 291 8.07 -17.38 -11.08
C ILE A 291 6.85 -17.43 -12.03
N GLU A 292 6.99 -18.06 -13.20
CA GLU A 292 5.90 -18.14 -14.17
C GLU A 292 4.71 -18.98 -13.66
N ARG A 293 4.95 -20.12 -12.98
CA ARG A 293 3.86 -20.84 -12.29
C ARG A 293 3.18 -19.99 -11.22
N GLY A 294 3.94 -19.15 -10.51
CA GLY A 294 3.40 -18.20 -9.54
C GLY A 294 2.51 -17.14 -10.18
N GLU A 295 2.87 -16.64 -11.36
CA GLU A 295 2.05 -15.74 -12.18
C GLU A 295 0.73 -16.42 -12.59
N GLU A 296 0.81 -17.66 -13.10
CA GLU A 296 -0.38 -18.45 -13.46
C GLU A 296 -1.30 -18.65 -12.25
N LEU A 297 -0.74 -19.02 -11.08
CA LEU A 297 -1.50 -19.18 -9.84
C LEU A 297 -2.16 -17.87 -9.40
N PHE A 298 -1.46 -16.73 -9.50
CA PHE A 298 -2.03 -15.43 -9.17
C PHE A 298 -3.26 -15.12 -10.02
N ASN A 299 -3.14 -15.36 -11.33
CA ASN A 299 -4.20 -15.08 -12.29
C ASN A 299 -5.39 -16.04 -12.13
N THR A 300 -5.14 -17.34 -11.88
CA THR A 300 -6.14 -18.39 -12.11
C THR A 300 -6.63 -19.11 -10.87
N ARG A 301 -5.91 -19.07 -9.74
CA ARG A 301 -6.31 -19.85 -8.55
C ARG A 301 -7.67 -19.37 -8.04
N PRO A 302 -8.69 -20.25 -7.99
CA PRO A 302 -9.99 -19.89 -7.45
C PRO A 302 -9.91 -19.60 -5.95
N ILE A 303 -10.55 -18.51 -5.54
CA ILE A 303 -10.71 -18.09 -4.16
C ILE A 303 -12.19 -17.94 -3.86
N VAL A 304 -12.64 -18.58 -2.78
CA VAL A 304 -13.97 -18.40 -2.21
C VAL A 304 -13.92 -17.19 -1.27
N ILE A 305 -14.28 -16.02 -1.80
CA ILE A 305 -14.18 -14.75 -1.09
C ILE A 305 -15.44 -14.56 -0.24
N THR A 306 -15.25 -14.54 1.08
CA THR A 306 -16.32 -14.45 2.08
C THR A 306 -15.95 -13.47 3.19
N GLY A 307 -16.96 -12.75 3.70
CA GLY A 307 -16.81 -11.86 4.85
C GLY A 307 -15.84 -10.69 4.64
N VAL A 308 -15.66 -10.23 3.40
CA VAL A 308 -14.87 -9.03 3.09
C VAL A 308 -15.80 -7.83 3.08
N ALA A 309 -15.69 -6.97 4.11
CA ALA A 309 -16.44 -5.72 4.12
C ALA A 309 -15.90 -4.78 3.04
N GLY A 310 -16.78 -4.12 2.31
CA GLY A 310 -16.48 -3.34 1.11
C GLY A 310 -16.66 -4.13 -0.18
N LEU A 311 -16.98 -5.42 -0.10
CA LEU A 311 -17.20 -6.30 -1.26
C LEU A 311 -18.45 -7.17 -1.07
N ASN A 312 -18.44 -8.13 -0.14
CA ASN A 312 -19.55 -9.06 0.07
C ASN A 312 -20.83 -8.34 0.55
N ASP A 313 -20.67 -7.40 1.49
CA ASP A 313 -21.74 -6.56 2.02
C ASP A 313 -22.34 -5.63 0.96
N VAL A 314 -21.48 -5.05 0.12
CA VAL A 314 -21.87 -4.10 -0.96
C VAL A 314 -22.56 -4.81 -2.12
N LEU A 315 -22.07 -5.99 -2.52
CA LEU A 315 -22.67 -6.80 -3.59
C LEU A 315 -23.87 -7.63 -3.12
N HIS A 316 -24.12 -7.67 -1.81
CA HIS A 316 -25.15 -8.51 -1.19
C HIS A 316 -24.96 -10.01 -1.49
N GLU A 317 -23.70 -10.45 -1.59
CA GLU A 317 -23.32 -11.83 -1.85
C GLU A 317 -22.51 -12.38 -0.68
N THR A 318 -22.98 -13.45 -0.06
CA THR A 318 -22.28 -14.10 1.07
C THR A 318 -20.98 -14.77 0.64
N GLN A 319 -20.87 -15.13 -0.63
CA GLN A 319 -19.73 -15.81 -1.24
C GLN A 319 -19.57 -15.35 -2.68
N ILE A 320 -18.35 -14.94 -3.04
CA ILE A 320 -17.95 -14.60 -4.40
C ILE A 320 -16.84 -15.57 -4.82
N THR A 321 -16.91 -16.10 -6.03
CA THR A 321 -15.79 -16.88 -6.60
C THR A 321 -14.93 -15.96 -7.44
N GLY A 322 -13.67 -15.79 -7.04
CA GLY A 322 -12.73 -14.89 -7.71
C GLY A 322 -11.31 -15.45 -7.74
N THR A 323 -10.34 -14.60 -8.00
CA THR A 323 -8.89 -14.90 -7.91
C THR A 323 -8.18 -13.74 -7.21
N CYS A 324 -6.85 -13.75 -7.13
CA CYS A 324 -6.10 -12.57 -6.65
C CYS A 324 -6.45 -11.32 -7.48
N GLY A 325 -6.73 -11.51 -8.76
CA GLY A 325 -7.11 -10.47 -9.71
C GLY A 325 -8.49 -9.86 -9.49
N THR A 326 -9.31 -10.39 -8.59
CA THR A 326 -10.58 -9.74 -8.22
C THR A 326 -10.37 -8.43 -7.47
N CYS A 327 -9.24 -8.28 -6.76
CA CYS A 327 -8.90 -7.05 -6.04
C CYS A 327 -7.62 -6.37 -6.58
N HIS A 328 -6.73 -7.15 -7.18
CA HIS A 328 -5.53 -6.66 -7.86
C HIS A 328 -5.76 -6.70 -9.37
N ASP A 329 -6.73 -5.93 -9.87
CA ASP A 329 -7.29 -6.07 -11.21
C ASP A 329 -6.57 -5.24 -12.28
N ALA A 330 -5.76 -4.24 -11.89
CA ALA A 330 -5.06 -3.36 -12.81
C ALA A 330 -3.98 -4.14 -13.59
N PRO A 331 -4.10 -4.28 -14.93
CA PRO A 331 -3.22 -5.14 -15.72
C PRO A 331 -1.74 -4.80 -15.50
N ASN A 332 -0.92 -5.82 -15.24
CA ASN A 332 0.52 -5.74 -15.01
C ASN A 332 0.97 -4.80 -13.88
N VAL A 333 0.06 -4.28 -13.06
CA VAL A 333 0.37 -3.37 -11.94
C VAL A 333 -0.03 -4.00 -10.60
N GLY A 334 -1.19 -4.65 -10.57
CA GLY A 334 -1.77 -5.22 -9.37
C GLY A 334 -2.23 -4.19 -8.34
N ASP A 335 -2.62 -2.98 -8.76
CA ASP A 335 -3.47 -2.12 -7.91
C ASP A 335 -4.94 -2.48 -8.11
N HIS A 336 -5.83 -1.87 -7.32
CA HIS A 336 -7.25 -1.89 -7.65
C HIS A 336 -7.61 -0.69 -8.54
N SER A 337 -8.12 -0.98 -9.73
CA SER A 337 -8.46 -0.06 -10.81
C SER A 337 -9.53 0.97 -10.42
N VAL A 338 -10.28 0.71 -9.35
CA VAL A 338 -11.32 1.59 -8.81
C VAL A 338 -11.11 1.84 -7.31
N LYS A 339 -11.81 2.85 -6.79
CA LYS A 339 -11.80 3.17 -5.35
C LYS A 339 -12.57 2.11 -4.57
N ALA A 340 -11.86 1.10 -4.08
CA ALA A 340 -12.43 0.01 -3.30
C ALA A 340 -11.67 -0.16 -1.96
N PRO A 341 -12.07 0.56 -0.90
CA PRO A 341 -11.55 0.31 0.44
C PRO A 341 -12.17 -1.00 0.96
N LEU A 342 -11.33 -1.94 1.37
CA LEU A 342 -11.74 -3.29 1.78
C LEU A 342 -11.22 -3.62 3.18
N ASN A 343 -11.99 -4.36 3.96
CA ASN A 343 -11.51 -5.03 5.17
C ASN A 343 -11.45 -6.54 4.93
N ILE A 344 -10.24 -7.06 4.76
CA ILE A 344 -9.95 -8.48 4.60
C ILE A 344 -9.60 -9.18 5.94
N GLY A 345 -9.61 -8.44 7.05
CA GLY A 345 -9.32 -8.92 8.40
C GLY A 345 -7.91 -8.61 8.93
N VAL A 346 -7.09 -7.86 8.18
CA VAL A 346 -5.71 -7.50 8.59
C VAL A 346 -5.68 -6.62 9.85
N THR A 347 -6.73 -5.85 10.08
CA THR A 347 -6.86 -4.94 11.24
C THR A 347 -7.64 -5.55 12.39
N ASP A 348 -8.18 -6.76 12.27
CA ASP A 348 -9.00 -7.35 13.33
C ASP A 348 -8.15 -7.61 14.58
N ALA A 349 -8.76 -7.57 15.77
CA ALA A 349 -8.02 -7.77 17.02
C ALA A 349 -8.70 -8.72 18.02
N ASN A 350 -9.96 -9.09 17.80
CA ASN A 350 -10.65 -10.06 18.63
C ASN A 350 -11.78 -10.81 17.88
N PRO A 351 -11.53 -12.06 17.42
CA PRO A 351 -10.22 -12.70 17.38
C PRO A 351 -9.26 -11.91 16.46
N GLY A 352 -7.97 -11.94 16.75
CA GLY A 352 -6.96 -11.33 15.87
C GLY A 352 -6.76 -12.11 14.57
N PRO A 353 -6.08 -11.52 13.56
CA PRO A 353 -5.79 -12.17 12.30
C PRO A 353 -4.90 -13.40 12.47
N ILE A 354 -5.20 -14.44 11.70
CA ILE A 354 -4.41 -15.67 11.67
C ILE A 354 -3.04 -15.37 11.06
N GLY A 355 -1.97 -15.75 11.76
CA GLY A 355 -0.60 -15.70 11.25
C GLY A 355 0.01 -14.30 11.10
N LEU A 356 -0.68 -13.24 11.56
CA LEU A 356 -0.17 -11.86 11.55
C LEU A 356 0.23 -11.40 12.95
N ASP A 357 1.37 -10.70 13.04
CA ASP A 357 1.86 -10.14 14.28
C ASP A 357 1.36 -8.71 14.47
N ILE A 358 0.30 -8.58 15.27
CA ILE A 358 -0.27 -7.30 15.68
C ILE A 358 0.30 -6.79 17.01
N SER A 359 1.31 -7.44 17.58
CA SER A 359 1.91 -7.01 18.85
C SER A 359 2.47 -5.59 18.75
N GLY A 360 2.32 -4.82 19.82
CA GLY A 360 2.70 -3.41 19.87
C GLY A 360 1.72 -2.45 19.19
N LEU A 361 0.77 -2.91 18.37
CA LEU A 361 -0.25 -2.02 17.80
C LEU A 361 -1.35 -1.73 18.85
N PRO A 362 -1.94 -0.52 18.87
CA PRO A 362 -3.09 -0.26 19.72
C PRO A 362 -4.29 -1.09 19.24
N VAL A 363 -5.19 -1.45 20.15
CA VAL A 363 -6.47 -2.09 19.85
C VAL A 363 -7.60 -1.18 20.32
N PHE A 364 -8.43 -0.76 19.38
CA PHE A 364 -9.62 0.05 19.62
C PHE A 364 -10.85 -0.83 19.76
N THR A 365 -11.66 -0.57 20.79
CA THR A 365 -13.03 -1.07 20.88
C THR A 365 -13.98 0.03 20.42
N LEU A 366 -14.59 -0.18 19.26
CA LEU A 366 -15.51 0.78 18.63
C LEU A 366 -16.94 0.28 18.77
N THR A 367 -17.83 1.12 19.29
CA THR A 367 -19.26 0.81 19.38
C THR A 367 -20.03 1.69 18.42
N CYS A 368 -20.77 1.06 17.50
CA CYS A 368 -21.63 1.75 16.57
C CYS A 368 -22.89 2.28 17.27
N THR A 369 -23.10 3.59 17.24
CA THR A 369 -24.23 4.26 17.90
C THR A 369 -25.34 4.65 16.95
N SER A 370 -25.08 4.66 15.64
CA SER A 370 -26.08 4.95 14.61
C SER A 370 -25.78 4.25 13.28
N GLY A 371 -26.69 4.39 12.31
CA GLY A 371 -26.58 3.75 11.00
C GLY A 371 -26.97 2.26 11.01
N PRO A 372 -26.77 1.56 9.87
CA PRO A 372 -27.21 0.17 9.70
C PRO A 372 -26.53 -0.83 10.65
N LEU A 373 -25.39 -0.46 11.24
CA LEU A 373 -24.60 -1.30 12.14
C LEU A 373 -24.75 -0.88 13.61
N ALA A 374 -25.73 -0.04 13.96
CA ALA A 374 -25.94 0.40 15.34
C ALA A 374 -26.06 -0.79 16.32
N GLY A 375 -25.37 -0.69 17.45
CA GLY A 375 -25.26 -1.75 18.47
C GLY A 375 -24.12 -2.74 18.22
N GLN A 376 -23.47 -2.74 17.05
CA GLN A 376 -22.32 -3.60 16.80
C GLN A 376 -21.06 -3.05 17.47
N ILE A 377 -20.18 -3.98 17.89
CA ILE A 377 -18.89 -3.68 18.52
C ILE A 377 -17.79 -4.26 17.64
N PHE A 378 -16.76 -3.46 17.36
CA PHE A 378 -15.59 -3.85 16.59
C PHE A 378 -14.33 -3.75 17.45
N HIS A 379 -13.45 -4.73 17.31
CA HIS A 379 -12.10 -4.70 17.89
C HIS A 379 -11.09 -4.63 16.74
N THR A 380 -10.37 -3.52 16.62
CA THR A 380 -9.49 -3.29 15.48
C THR A 380 -8.22 -2.55 15.86
N THR A 381 -7.11 -2.82 15.18
CA THR A 381 -5.86 -2.07 15.34
C THR A 381 -5.86 -0.74 14.60
N ASP A 382 -6.77 -0.57 13.64
CA ASP A 382 -6.88 0.63 12.81
C ASP A 382 -8.32 0.73 12.28
N PRO A 383 -9.12 1.72 12.71
CA PRO A 383 -10.47 1.90 12.17
C PRO A 383 -10.48 2.22 10.67
N GLY A 384 -9.33 2.50 10.06
CA GLY A 384 -9.17 2.63 8.62
C GLY A 384 -9.90 3.85 8.07
N ARG A 385 -10.65 3.65 6.98
CA ARG A 385 -11.45 4.69 6.33
C ARG A 385 -12.54 5.28 7.22
N ALA A 386 -12.98 4.58 8.27
CA ALA A 386 -13.97 5.12 9.20
C ALA A 386 -13.50 6.41 9.91
N LEU A 387 -12.19 6.61 10.10
CA LEU A 387 -11.62 7.86 10.62
C LEU A 387 -11.74 9.04 9.65
N ILE A 388 -12.15 8.78 8.41
CA ILE A 388 -12.36 9.80 7.37
C ILE A 388 -13.84 9.99 7.11
N SER A 389 -14.58 8.89 6.90
CA SER A 389 -15.99 8.94 6.55
C SER A 389 -16.92 9.13 7.75
N GLY A 390 -16.48 8.76 8.95
CA GLY A 390 -17.32 8.67 10.14
C GLY A 390 -18.28 7.47 10.13
N ASN A 391 -18.30 6.63 9.10
CA ASN A 391 -19.28 5.55 8.98
C ASN A 391 -18.79 4.26 9.63
N CYS A 392 -19.68 3.57 10.36
CA CYS A 392 -19.40 2.24 10.89
C CYS A 392 -19.10 1.21 9.80
N ALA A 393 -19.77 1.35 8.65
CA ALA A 393 -19.55 0.47 7.51
C ALA A 393 -18.16 0.59 6.90
N ASP A 394 -17.33 1.57 7.30
CA ASP A 394 -15.97 1.75 6.81
C ASP A 394 -14.90 1.29 7.81
N ILE A 395 -15.29 0.71 8.96
CA ILE A 395 -14.35 0.26 10.00
C ILE A 395 -13.42 -0.82 9.44
N GLY A 396 -12.11 -0.59 9.62
CA GLY A 396 -11.05 -1.49 9.19
C GLY A 396 -10.77 -1.48 7.68
N LYS A 397 -11.53 -0.72 6.88
CA LYS A 397 -11.36 -0.71 5.43
C LYS A 397 -10.14 0.13 5.02
N THR A 398 -9.30 -0.44 4.17
CA THR A 398 -8.12 0.24 3.58
C THR A 398 -8.00 -0.08 2.09
N LYS A 399 -7.26 0.72 1.32
CA LYS A 399 -7.01 0.44 -0.10
C LYS A 399 -6.04 -0.73 -0.30
N GLY A 400 -6.20 -1.47 -1.40
CA GLY A 400 -5.15 -2.35 -1.93
C GLY A 400 -3.95 -1.53 -2.44
N PRO A 401 -2.69 -2.01 -2.30
CA PRO A 401 -1.53 -1.33 -2.86
C PRO A 401 -1.10 -1.91 -4.22
N ILE A 402 -0.43 -1.09 -5.03
CA ILE A 402 0.36 -1.53 -6.20
C ILE A 402 1.37 -2.61 -5.76
N LEU A 403 1.45 -3.69 -6.54
CA LEU A 403 2.34 -4.83 -6.26
C LEU A 403 3.73 -4.70 -6.91
N ARG A 404 3.92 -3.83 -7.90
CA ARG A 404 5.24 -3.57 -8.48
C ARG A 404 6.17 -2.89 -7.46
N GLY A 405 7.40 -3.34 -7.31
CA GLY A 405 8.31 -2.81 -6.28
C GLY A 405 8.14 -3.47 -4.90
N LEU A 406 7.38 -4.56 -4.76
CA LEU A 406 6.89 -5.04 -3.46
C LEU A 406 8.01 -5.60 -2.55
N ALA A 407 8.88 -6.44 -3.07
CA ALA A 407 9.87 -7.17 -2.26
C ALA A 407 10.89 -6.26 -1.53
N ALA A 408 11.11 -5.03 -2.01
CA ALA A 408 12.09 -4.11 -1.45
C ALA A 408 11.68 -3.49 -0.09
N ARG A 409 10.46 -3.78 0.39
CA ARG A 409 9.82 -3.03 1.47
C ARG A 409 9.12 -3.93 2.48
N ALA A 410 9.76 -5.01 2.93
CA ALA A 410 9.28 -5.76 4.10
C ALA A 410 9.33 -4.90 5.39
N PRO A 411 8.46 -5.15 6.39
CA PRO A 411 7.37 -6.13 6.42
C PRO A 411 6.13 -5.67 5.63
N TYR A 412 5.10 -6.50 5.48
CA TYR A 412 3.97 -6.30 4.57
C TYR A 412 2.67 -5.93 5.29
N PHE A 413 1.66 -5.53 4.49
CA PHE A 413 0.43 -4.83 4.90
C PHE A 413 0.67 -3.40 5.40
N HIS A 414 -0.41 -2.62 5.53
CA HIS A 414 -0.34 -1.24 6.00
C HIS A 414 0.19 -1.13 7.43
N ASN A 415 0.02 -2.17 8.26
CA ASN A 415 0.44 -2.22 9.66
C ASN A 415 1.71 -3.05 9.89
N GLY A 416 2.40 -3.50 8.84
CA GLY A 416 3.67 -4.23 8.96
C GLY A 416 3.57 -5.56 9.72
N SER A 417 2.38 -6.16 9.77
CA SER A 417 2.09 -7.34 10.58
C SER A 417 2.59 -8.66 9.98
N ALA A 418 2.93 -8.68 8.68
CA ALA A 418 3.54 -9.84 8.03
C ALA A 418 5.03 -9.59 7.78
N ALA A 419 5.92 -10.31 8.46
CA ALA A 419 7.37 -10.12 8.31
C ALA A 419 7.90 -10.46 6.91
N THR A 420 7.29 -11.43 6.22
CA THR A 420 7.74 -11.96 4.93
C THR A 420 6.57 -12.08 3.95
N LEU A 421 6.87 -12.21 2.64
CA LEU A 421 5.83 -12.47 1.63
C LEU A 421 5.14 -13.81 1.86
N MET A 422 5.88 -14.83 2.29
CA MET A 422 5.30 -16.10 2.72
C MET A 422 4.31 -15.92 3.88
N GLY A 423 4.62 -15.06 4.86
CA GLY A 423 3.68 -14.73 5.94
C GLY A 423 2.41 -14.03 5.43
N ALA A 424 2.56 -13.08 4.50
CA ALA A 424 1.42 -12.43 3.86
C ALA A 424 0.57 -13.41 3.05
N LEU A 425 1.19 -14.32 2.29
CA LEU A 425 0.50 -15.35 1.52
C LEU A 425 -0.21 -16.36 2.42
N ASN A 426 0.41 -16.79 3.51
CA ASN A 426 -0.22 -17.69 4.49
C ASN A 426 -1.46 -17.05 5.11
N PHE A 427 -1.44 -15.75 5.41
CA PHE A 427 -2.64 -15.04 5.84
C PHE A 427 -3.79 -15.18 4.84
N TYR A 428 -3.55 -14.92 3.54
CA TYR A 428 -4.59 -15.10 2.51
C TYR A 428 -5.06 -16.56 2.41
N ASN A 429 -4.11 -17.50 2.39
CA ASN A 429 -4.39 -18.93 2.32
C ASN A 429 -5.32 -19.39 3.43
N ASP A 430 -5.07 -18.94 4.66
CA ASP A 430 -5.82 -19.37 5.84
C ASP A 430 -7.13 -18.59 5.99
N ARG A 431 -7.11 -17.27 5.75
CA ARG A 431 -8.28 -16.38 5.82
C ARG A 431 -9.38 -16.79 4.84
N PHE A 432 -9.01 -17.28 3.66
CA PHE A 432 -9.95 -17.70 2.62
C PHE A 432 -9.98 -19.21 2.40
N ASN A 433 -9.25 -19.99 3.21
CA ASN A 433 -9.14 -21.45 3.08
C ASN A 433 -8.84 -21.89 1.63
N ILE A 434 -7.85 -21.24 1.00
CA ILE A 434 -7.55 -21.40 -0.44
C ILE A 434 -6.98 -22.80 -0.72
N GLY A 435 -6.23 -23.37 0.22
CA GLY A 435 -5.67 -24.71 0.11
C GLY A 435 -4.47 -24.80 -0.85
N PHE A 436 -3.60 -23.78 -0.85
CA PHE A 436 -2.33 -23.86 -1.56
C PHE A 436 -1.43 -24.95 -0.97
N THR A 437 -0.84 -25.76 -1.83
CA THR A 437 0.28 -26.64 -1.50
C THR A 437 1.54 -25.83 -1.20
N ASP A 438 2.52 -26.43 -0.53
CA ASP A 438 3.80 -25.77 -0.25
C ASP A 438 4.52 -25.31 -1.53
N GLN A 439 4.41 -26.10 -2.62
CA GLN A 439 4.99 -25.74 -3.91
C GLN A 439 4.28 -24.53 -4.53
N GLU A 440 2.95 -24.50 -4.52
CA GLU A 440 2.18 -23.35 -5.03
C GLU A 440 2.50 -22.08 -4.23
N LYS A 441 2.66 -22.21 -2.90
CA LYS A 441 3.08 -21.08 -2.05
C LYS A 441 4.45 -20.56 -2.44
N GLN A 442 5.41 -21.44 -2.67
CA GLN A 442 6.75 -21.05 -3.08
C GLN A 442 6.76 -20.39 -4.46
N ASP A 443 6.03 -20.96 -5.43
CA ASP A 443 5.91 -20.41 -6.79
C ASP A 443 5.31 -19.00 -6.74
N LEU A 444 4.22 -18.81 -5.99
CA LEU A 444 3.56 -17.52 -5.84
C LEU A 444 4.44 -16.50 -5.09
N VAL A 445 5.19 -16.91 -4.06
CA VAL A 445 6.16 -16.03 -3.40
C VAL A 445 7.26 -15.60 -4.36
N ASN A 446 7.84 -16.52 -5.14
CA ASN A 446 8.87 -16.19 -6.14
C ASN A 446 8.33 -15.18 -7.17
N PHE A 447 7.08 -15.33 -7.59
CA PHE A 447 6.42 -14.35 -8.45
C PHE A 447 6.30 -12.98 -7.80
N LEU A 448 5.78 -12.89 -6.57
CA LEU A 448 5.66 -11.63 -5.84
C LEU A 448 7.02 -10.98 -5.55
N GLU A 449 8.08 -11.78 -5.40
CA GLU A 449 9.46 -11.30 -5.26
C GLU A 449 10.00 -10.68 -6.54
N ALA A 450 9.47 -11.06 -7.70
CA ALA A 450 9.84 -10.57 -9.01
C ALA A 450 9.06 -9.33 -9.51
N LEU A 451 8.04 -8.85 -8.78
CA LEU A 451 7.19 -7.69 -9.17
C LEU A 451 7.75 -6.30 -8.82
#